data_AF-A0A270B3R2-F1
#
_entry.id   AF-A0A270B3R2-F1
#
_cell.length_a   1.000
_cell.length_b   1.000
_cell.length_c   1.000
_cell.angle_alpha   90.00
_cell.angle_beta   90.00
_cell.angle_gamma   90.00
#
_symmetry.space_group_name_H-M   'P 1'
#
loop_
_entity.id
_entity.type
_entity.pdbx_description
1 polymer ?
#
loop_
_entity_poly.entity_id
_entity_poly.type
_entity_poly.pdbx_seq_one_letter_code
_entity_poly.pdbx_strand_id
1 'polypeptide(L)'
;MIRSAIAVAGVLALAFPAASQTAPRGAKAEVVRGVEARAKLSQVINDQLFSYAEIGFQEHETERYLTALLEKHGFAVERNIAGLPTGWVARWTNGTGGPVIALGSDIDGIPKASQTPGIPWRQPMVDGAPGHGEGHNSGQAMNIVAALAVKDWMVRTHTAGTLVIWPGVAEELLGGKARFVRAGVFKTVDAAIFSHVSSQLATAWGQPNGTGMVSVEYRFEGESAHAAAAPWRGRSALDGVIAMADGWEMRREHLRPEQRSHYVISEGGDQPNVVPSEAKIWFYLREMNFDAVEKMLATADAIADGAAKMTSTTVSRKILGVAATQHFNRPMAEAAQANIVAVGLPKWDADDQAFARAVQANVGATVTTGLPTKLMAFGPPPEEPKSAGSDDIGDVSWTVPTITIRYPANIPGLPGHNWANAIAMATPIAHKGVQAGAKVMAMTVVDLLTKPKLLADAKRYFSEVQTKDQHYVSMLATDDTPPTWLNAETMARYKPELAKHYYDPQHYGSYLEQLGVQWPTLTRGPAK
;
A
#
# COMPACT_ATOMS: atom_id res chain seq x y z
N MET A 1 38.80 8.40 -41.50
CA MET A 1 37.51 8.38 -42.23
C MET A 1 36.94 6.97 -42.21
N ILE A 2 36.12 6.63 -41.23
CA ILE A 2 35.25 5.45 -41.27
C ILE A 2 33.93 5.90 -40.65
N ARG A 3 32.89 6.05 -41.47
CA ARG A 3 31.53 6.42 -41.06
C ARG A 3 30.76 5.12 -40.86
N SER A 4 30.44 4.77 -39.62
CA SER A 4 29.48 3.70 -39.33
C SER A 4 28.06 4.27 -39.33
N ALA A 5 27.24 3.77 -40.24
CA ALA A 5 25.82 4.09 -40.35
C ALA A 5 25.05 3.37 -39.24
N ILE A 6 24.36 4.13 -38.38
CA ILE A 6 23.40 3.61 -37.42
C ILE A 6 22.08 3.40 -38.16
N ALA A 7 21.68 2.14 -38.35
CA ALA A 7 20.36 1.79 -38.82
C ALA A 7 19.35 1.97 -37.67
N VAL A 8 18.47 2.96 -37.81
CA VAL A 8 17.32 3.14 -36.91
C VAL A 8 16.27 2.10 -37.30
N ALA A 9 16.17 1.02 -36.54
CA ALA A 9 15.05 0.09 -36.62
C ALA A 9 13.82 0.75 -35.99
N GLY A 10 12.85 1.14 -36.83
CA GLY A 10 11.57 1.68 -36.38
C GLY A 10 10.77 0.61 -35.64
N VAL A 11 10.54 0.80 -34.34
CA VAL A 11 9.57 0.03 -33.57
C VAL A 11 8.17 0.41 -34.07
N LEU A 12 7.51 -0.50 -34.78
CA LEU A 12 6.07 -0.39 -35.04
C LEU A 12 5.34 -0.51 -33.71
N ALA A 13 4.93 0.62 -33.15
CA ALA A 13 3.94 0.64 -32.09
C ALA A 13 2.61 0.11 -32.65
N LEU A 14 2.22 -1.11 -32.26
CA LEU A 14 0.88 -1.62 -32.49
C LEU A 14 -0.09 -0.73 -31.70
N ALA A 15 -0.68 0.25 -32.38
CA ALA A 15 -1.79 1.03 -31.85
C ALA A 15 -2.99 0.11 -31.65
N PHE A 16 -3.30 -0.23 -30.40
CA PHE A 16 -4.57 -0.83 -30.05
C PHE A 16 -5.70 0.17 -30.39
N PRO A 17 -6.77 -0.25 -31.08
CA PRO A 17 -7.90 0.62 -31.33
C PRO A 17 -8.47 1.10 -30.00
N ALA A 18 -8.74 2.41 -29.88
CA ALA A 18 -9.41 2.97 -28.72
C ALA A 18 -10.77 2.29 -28.57
N ALA A 19 -10.89 1.39 -27.59
CA ALA A 19 -12.15 0.73 -27.29
C ALA A 19 -13.17 1.81 -26.91
N SER A 20 -14.30 1.85 -27.64
CA SER A 20 -15.39 2.76 -27.30
C SER A 20 -15.96 2.39 -25.94
N GLN A 21 -16.26 3.39 -25.12
CA GLN A 21 -16.87 3.19 -23.81
C GLN A 21 -18.27 2.58 -24.01
N THR A 22 -18.39 1.28 -23.74
CA THR A 22 -19.66 0.58 -23.78
C THR A 22 -20.25 0.56 -22.37
N ALA A 23 -21.48 1.06 -22.24
CA ALA A 23 -22.16 1.08 -20.95
C ALA A 23 -22.33 -0.37 -20.41
N PRO A 24 -22.12 -0.60 -19.10
CA PRO A 24 -22.37 -1.89 -18.48
C PRO A 24 -23.78 -2.41 -18.75
N ARG A 25 -23.94 -3.73 -18.92
CA ARG A 25 -25.24 -4.40 -19.14
C ARG A 25 -25.40 -5.61 -18.19
N GLY A 26 -26.64 -6.09 -18.02
CA GLY A 26 -26.95 -7.27 -17.22
C GLY A 26 -26.45 -7.17 -15.77
N ALA A 27 -25.81 -8.23 -15.28
CA ALA A 27 -25.27 -8.31 -13.92
C ALA A 27 -24.31 -7.15 -13.58
N LYS A 28 -23.48 -6.72 -14.54
CA LYS A 28 -22.54 -5.60 -14.34
C LYS A 28 -23.27 -4.27 -14.11
N ALA A 29 -24.33 -3.99 -14.87
CA ALA A 29 -25.13 -2.78 -14.68
C ALA A 29 -25.83 -2.76 -13.31
N GLU A 30 -26.24 -3.92 -12.84
CA GLU A 30 -26.89 -4.06 -11.54
C GLU A 30 -25.94 -3.82 -10.37
N VAL A 31 -24.77 -4.47 -10.35
CA VAL A 31 -23.81 -4.23 -9.27
C VAL A 31 -23.27 -2.80 -9.29
N VAL A 32 -23.15 -2.16 -10.47
CA VAL A 32 -22.83 -0.73 -10.57
C VAL A 32 -23.87 0.13 -9.85
N ARG A 33 -25.16 -0.09 -10.11
CA ARG A 33 -26.23 0.61 -9.37
C ARG A 33 -26.20 0.32 -7.88
N GLY A 34 -25.87 -0.92 -7.50
CA GLY A 34 -25.71 -1.33 -6.10
C GLY A 34 -24.56 -0.61 -5.37
N VAL A 35 -23.47 -0.31 -6.09
CA VAL A 35 -22.35 0.51 -5.61
C VAL A 35 -22.76 1.98 -5.48
N GLU A 36 -23.44 2.53 -6.50
CA GLU A 36 -23.91 3.92 -6.50
C GLU A 36 -24.89 4.21 -5.37
N ALA A 37 -25.82 3.28 -5.11
CA ALA A 37 -26.76 3.35 -3.98
C ALA A 37 -26.06 3.36 -2.62
N ARG A 38 -24.77 2.99 -2.56
CA ARG A 38 -23.93 2.93 -1.36
C ARG A 38 -22.87 4.04 -1.32
N ALA A 39 -22.99 5.07 -2.16
CA ALA A 39 -22.05 6.21 -2.16
C ALA A 39 -21.85 6.84 -0.77
N LYS A 40 -22.94 7.01 -0.03
CA LYS A 40 -22.88 7.52 1.36
C LYS A 40 -22.12 6.59 2.29
N LEU A 41 -22.32 5.28 2.19
CA LEU A 41 -21.61 4.30 3.01
C LEU A 41 -20.10 4.32 2.73
N SER A 42 -19.69 4.35 1.45
CA SER A 42 -18.26 4.45 1.12
C SER A 42 -17.63 5.75 1.63
N GLN A 43 -18.35 6.87 1.55
CA GLN A 43 -17.87 8.15 2.11
C GLN A 43 -17.67 8.05 3.62
N VAL A 44 -18.64 7.49 4.35
CA VAL A 44 -18.54 7.34 5.80
C VAL A 44 -17.39 6.42 6.21
N ILE A 45 -17.17 5.29 5.53
CA ILE A 45 -16.02 4.41 5.81
C ILE A 45 -14.70 5.15 5.57
N ASN A 46 -14.57 5.79 4.41
CA ASN A 46 -13.36 6.53 4.04
C ASN A 46 -13.01 7.61 5.07
N ASP A 47 -14.01 8.38 5.49
CA ASP A 47 -13.85 9.51 6.41
C ASP A 47 -13.58 9.06 7.85
N GLN A 48 -14.22 7.96 8.28
CA GLN A 48 -13.92 7.33 9.58
C GLN A 48 -12.46 6.91 9.67
N LEU A 49 -12.00 6.10 8.71
CA LEU A 49 -10.62 5.62 8.66
C LEU A 49 -9.62 6.77 8.57
N PHE A 50 -9.95 7.82 7.79
CA PHE A 50 -9.11 9.01 7.71
C PHE A 50 -8.93 9.65 9.09
N SER A 51 -10.02 9.78 9.85
CA SER A 51 -10.02 10.42 11.17
C SER A 51 -9.27 9.63 12.24
N TYR A 52 -9.18 8.30 12.11
CA TYR A 52 -8.42 7.47 13.06
C TYR A 52 -6.91 7.67 12.95
N ALA A 53 -6.40 7.84 11.72
CA ALA A 53 -4.99 8.14 11.43
C ALA A 53 -4.00 7.18 12.14
N GLU A 54 -4.38 5.91 12.28
CA GLU A 54 -3.56 4.89 12.92
C GLU A 54 -2.47 4.39 11.97
N ILE A 55 -1.29 4.08 12.50
CA ILE A 55 -0.12 3.66 11.71
C ILE A 55 0.24 2.20 11.96
N GLY A 56 1.10 1.66 11.11
CA GLY A 56 1.40 0.23 11.03
C GLY A 56 1.52 -0.47 12.39
N PHE A 57 0.81 -1.59 12.51
CA PHE A 57 0.62 -2.46 13.69
C PHE A 57 -0.30 -1.93 14.79
N GLN A 58 -0.75 -0.67 14.71
CA GLN A 58 -1.54 0.00 15.74
C GLN A 58 -2.95 0.39 15.25
N GLU A 59 -3.43 -0.20 14.16
CA GLU A 59 -4.70 0.07 13.46
C GLU A 59 -5.95 -0.48 14.17
N HIS A 60 -6.06 -0.28 15.49
CA HIS A 60 -7.07 -0.89 16.34
C HIS A 60 -8.49 -0.33 16.15
N GLU A 61 -8.66 0.99 16.04
CA GLU A 61 -9.97 1.59 15.76
C GLU A 61 -10.44 1.26 14.35
N THR A 62 -9.50 1.21 13.41
CA THR A 62 -9.73 0.81 12.02
C THR A 62 -10.21 -0.63 11.94
N GLU A 63 -9.50 -1.57 12.58
CA GLU A 63 -9.94 -2.96 12.70
C GLU A 63 -11.33 -3.05 13.32
N ARG A 64 -11.53 -2.46 14.51
CA ARG A 64 -12.78 -2.53 15.25
C ARG A 64 -13.97 -2.03 14.42
N TYR A 65 -13.80 -0.90 13.73
CA TYR A 65 -14.85 -0.31 12.90
C TYR A 65 -15.19 -1.18 11.68
N LEU A 66 -14.17 -1.61 10.92
CA LEU A 66 -14.38 -2.38 9.70
C LEU A 66 -14.96 -3.76 10.00
N THR A 67 -14.47 -4.45 11.03
CA THR A 67 -14.95 -5.78 11.38
C THR A 67 -16.38 -5.76 11.90
N ALA A 68 -16.72 -4.80 12.76
CA ALA A 68 -18.11 -4.61 13.21
C ALA A 68 -19.07 -4.31 12.04
N LEU A 69 -18.64 -3.49 11.08
CA LEU A 69 -19.42 -3.20 9.88
C LEU A 69 -19.64 -4.46 9.03
N LEU A 70 -18.61 -5.27 8.84
CA LEU A 70 -18.68 -6.52 8.06
C LEU A 70 -19.57 -7.56 8.74
N GLU A 71 -19.47 -7.72 10.05
CA GLU A 71 -20.36 -8.59 10.86
C GLU A 71 -21.82 -8.16 10.74
N LYS A 72 -22.10 -6.85 10.81
CA LYS A 72 -23.44 -6.29 10.59
C LYS A 72 -24.01 -6.64 9.21
N HIS A 73 -23.14 -6.80 8.21
CA HIS A 73 -23.53 -7.21 6.86
C HIS A 73 -23.48 -8.72 6.62
N GLY A 74 -23.28 -9.52 7.66
CA GLY A 74 -23.37 -10.98 7.66
C GLY A 74 -22.09 -11.70 7.26
N PHE A 75 -20.95 -11.01 7.24
CA PHE A 75 -19.65 -11.69 7.09
C PHE A 75 -19.23 -12.34 8.41
N ALA A 76 -18.69 -13.54 8.35
CA ALA A 76 -18.00 -14.16 9.47
C ALA A 76 -16.57 -13.60 9.56
N VAL A 77 -16.23 -12.96 10.67
CA VAL A 77 -14.92 -12.33 10.87
C VAL A 77 -14.06 -13.17 11.82
N GLU A 78 -12.84 -13.45 11.37
CA GLU A 78 -11.77 -14.00 12.19
C GLU A 78 -10.74 -12.90 12.46
N ARG A 79 -10.36 -12.69 13.73
CA ARG A 79 -9.43 -11.63 14.18
C ARG A 79 -8.13 -12.24 14.71
N ASN A 80 -7.11 -11.41 14.91
CA ASN A 80 -5.78 -11.81 15.40
C ASN A 80 -5.05 -12.79 14.46
N ILE A 81 -5.19 -12.59 13.15
CA ILE A 81 -4.61 -13.48 12.14
C ILE A 81 -3.09 -13.31 12.06
N ALA A 82 -2.36 -14.40 11.88
CA ALA A 82 -0.91 -14.42 11.65
C ALA A 82 -0.07 -13.76 12.76
N GLY A 83 -0.59 -13.71 13.99
CA GLY A 83 0.05 -13.04 15.13
C GLY A 83 -0.05 -11.51 15.08
N LEU A 84 -0.84 -10.94 14.15
CA LEU A 84 -1.09 -9.52 14.03
C LEU A 84 -2.35 -9.16 14.83
N PRO A 85 -2.26 -8.35 15.91
CA PRO A 85 -3.43 -7.96 16.72
C PRO A 85 -4.53 -7.25 15.92
N THR A 86 -4.14 -6.49 14.88
CA THR A 86 -5.05 -5.76 13.99
C THR A 86 -5.34 -6.53 12.68
N GLY A 87 -4.84 -7.77 12.55
CA GLY A 87 -5.07 -8.63 11.41
C GLY A 87 -6.40 -9.36 11.50
N TRP A 88 -7.19 -9.33 10.42
CA TRP A 88 -8.49 -10.00 10.35
C TRP A 88 -8.79 -10.54 8.95
N VAL A 89 -9.74 -11.47 8.85
CA VAL A 89 -10.30 -11.93 7.57
C VAL A 89 -11.81 -12.09 7.72
N ALA A 90 -12.57 -11.48 6.81
CA ALA A 90 -14.02 -11.57 6.77
C ALA A 90 -14.47 -12.42 5.59
N ARG A 91 -15.31 -13.43 5.83
CA ARG A 91 -15.80 -14.35 4.78
C ARG A 91 -17.32 -14.35 4.72
N TRP A 92 -17.87 -14.35 3.51
CA TRP A 92 -19.29 -14.57 3.27
C TRP A 92 -19.48 -15.50 2.07
N THR A 93 -20.31 -16.53 2.24
CA THR A 93 -20.55 -17.57 1.23
C THR A 93 -22.02 -17.62 0.85
N ASN A 94 -22.28 -17.76 -0.45
CA ASN A 94 -23.62 -18.02 -0.99
C ASN A 94 -23.68 -19.42 -1.59
N GLY A 95 -24.65 -20.23 -1.15
CA GLY A 95 -24.82 -21.59 -1.65
C GLY A 95 -23.61 -22.51 -1.37
N THR A 96 -23.44 -23.52 -2.21
CA THR A 96 -22.36 -24.52 -2.10
C THR A 96 -21.47 -24.49 -3.33
N GLY A 97 -20.16 -24.54 -3.15
CA GLY A 97 -19.19 -24.46 -4.24
C GLY A 97 -19.05 -23.05 -4.82
N GLY A 98 -18.56 -22.97 -6.06
CA GLY A 98 -18.27 -21.70 -6.74
C GLY A 98 -16.91 -21.09 -6.34
N PRO A 99 -16.49 -20.01 -7.02
CA PRO A 99 -15.19 -19.41 -6.78
C PRO A 99 -15.07 -18.69 -5.44
N VAL A 100 -13.87 -18.70 -4.86
CA VAL A 100 -13.49 -17.91 -3.69
C VAL A 100 -12.67 -16.70 -4.12
N ILE A 101 -13.25 -15.51 -4.03
CA ILE A 101 -12.63 -14.26 -4.50
C ILE A 101 -12.26 -13.37 -3.30
N ALA A 102 -10.98 -13.02 -3.19
CA ALA A 102 -10.46 -12.19 -2.10
C ALA A 102 -10.27 -10.73 -2.53
N LEU A 103 -10.70 -9.79 -1.69
CA LEU A 103 -10.62 -8.34 -1.90
C LEU A 103 -9.79 -7.73 -0.77
N GLY A 104 -8.68 -7.09 -1.11
CA GLY A 104 -7.74 -6.54 -0.14
C GLY A 104 -7.42 -5.06 -0.34
N SER A 105 -7.08 -4.38 0.74
CA SER A 105 -6.52 -3.03 0.74
C SER A 105 -5.76 -2.78 2.03
N ASP A 106 -4.75 -1.92 1.96
CA ASP A 106 -4.02 -1.42 3.12
C ASP A 106 -4.90 -0.51 3.99
N ILE A 107 -4.50 -0.34 5.26
CA ILE A 107 -5.28 0.40 6.26
C ILE A 107 -4.45 1.36 7.12
N ASP A 108 -3.13 1.28 7.09
CA ASP A 108 -2.24 2.09 7.93
C ASP A 108 -1.94 3.46 7.33
N GLY A 109 -1.76 4.45 8.19
CA GLY A 109 -1.17 5.74 7.84
C GLY A 109 0.34 5.76 8.05
N ILE A 110 0.93 6.94 7.90
CA ILE A 110 2.36 7.19 8.09
C ILE A 110 2.65 8.22 9.18
N PRO A 111 3.84 8.17 9.82
CA PRO A 111 4.26 9.17 10.80
C PRO A 111 4.28 10.59 10.22
N LYS A 112 3.96 11.58 11.07
CA LYS A 112 4.07 13.02 10.78
C LYS A 112 3.29 13.51 9.55
N ALA A 113 2.25 12.79 9.14
CA ALA A 113 1.39 13.12 8.02
C ALA A 113 0.00 13.63 8.42
N SER A 114 -0.22 14.02 9.68
CA SER A 114 -1.46 14.68 10.08
C SER A 114 -1.71 15.91 9.20
N GLN A 115 -2.92 15.98 8.65
CA GLN A 115 -3.34 17.04 7.75
C GLN A 115 -4.85 17.20 7.82
N THR A 116 -5.31 18.45 7.82
CA THR A 116 -6.72 18.80 7.67
C THR A 116 -7.11 18.57 6.20
N PRO A 117 -8.03 17.64 5.89
CA PRO A 117 -8.45 17.38 4.51
C PRO A 117 -9.17 18.60 3.95
N GLY A 118 -9.08 18.80 2.64
CA GLY A 118 -9.70 19.96 1.97
C GLY A 118 -9.00 21.29 2.18
N ILE A 119 -7.84 21.31 2.87
CA ILE A 119 -6.98 22.50 2.98
C ILE A 119 -5.75 22.33 2.07
N PRO A 120 -5.52 23.21 1.08
CA PRO A 120 -4.51 22.98 0.06
C PRO A 120 -3.08 23.38 0.48
N TRP A 121 -2.83 23.63 1.76
CA TRP A 121 -1.52 23.93 2.35
C TRP A 121 -1.33 23.13 3.64
N ARG A 122 -0.09 23.09 4.16
CA ARG A 122 0.22 22.36 5.39
C ARG A 122 -0.56 22.93 6.57
N GLN A 123 -1.45 22.11 7.10
CA GLN A 123 -2.29 22.44 8.26
C GLN A 123 -2.64 21.13 8.98
N PRO A 124 -1.75 20.64 9.88
CA PRO A 124 -2.02 19.41 10.62
C PRO A 124 -3.25 19.57 11.52
N MET A 125 -4.03 18.50 11.69
CA MET A 125 -5.10 18.47 12.69
C MET A 125 -4.49 18.41 14.10
N VAL A 126 -3.43 17.62 14.25
CA VAL A 126 -2.58 17.54 15.45
C VAL A 126 -1.13 17.61 15.00
N ASP A 127 -0.37 18.60 15.46
CA ASP A 127 1.01 18.79 15.00
C ASP A 127 1.91 17.59 15.36
N GLY A 128 2.73 17.16 14.41
CA GLY A 128 3.59 15.99 14.53
C GLY A 128 2.88 14.62 14.53
N ALA A 129 1.55 14.59 14.58
CA ALA A 129 0.79 13.35 14.61
C ALA A 129 0.82 12.62 13.24
N PRO A 130 0.49 11.32 13.23
CA PRO A 130 0.35 10.56 12.00
C PRO A 130 -0.86 10.95 11.15
N GLY A 131 -0.94 10.41 9.94
CA GLY A 131 -2.06 10.61 9.02
C GLY A 131 -1.98 9.72 7.77
N HIS A 132 -3.05 9.72 6.98
CA HIS A 132 -3.17 8.94 5.74
C HIS A 132 -2.42 9.58 4.56
N GLY A 133 -1.11 9.69 4.71
CA GLY A 133 -0.19 10.28 3.73
C GLY A 133 0.09 9.41 2.50
N GLU A 134 -0.45 8.20 2.40
CA GLU A 134 -0.59 7.47 1.14
C GLU A 134 -2.04 7.32 0.68
N GLY A 135 -3.00 7.36 1.62
CA GLY A 135 -4.44 7.32 1.36
C GLY A 135 -5.10 5.96 1.60
N HIS A 136 -4.48 5.11 2.44
CA HIS A 136 -4.96 3.77 2.78
C HIS A 136 -6.36 3.74 3.43
N ASN A 137 -6.84 4.86 3.98
CA ASN A 137 -8.21 4.99 4.46
C ASN A 137 -9.30 4.70 3.40
N SER A 138 -8.97 4.84 2.11
CA SER A 138 -9.98 4.83 1.04
C SER A 138 -10.27 3.45 0.44
N GLY A 139 -9.35 2.49 0.53
CA GLY A 139 -9.48 1.26 -0.24
C GLY A 139 -10.39 0.22 0.39
N GLN A 140 -10.44 0.10 1.72
CA GLN A 140 -11.44 -0.74 2.37
C GLN A 140 -12.87 -0.23 2.15
N ALA A 141 -13.07 1.09 2.06
CA ALA A 141 -14.35 1.66 1.67
C ALA A 141 -14.78 1.19 0.28
N MET A 142 -13.84 1.17 -0.67
CA MET A 142 -14.03 0.67 -2.03
C MET A 142 -14.41 -0.82 -2.05
N ASN A 143 -13.63 -1.65 -1.36
CA ASN A 143 -13.82 -3.09 -1.32
C ASN A 143 -15.15 -3.49 -0.70
N ILE A 144 -15.51 -2.87 0.41
CA ILE A 144 -16.73 -3.21 1.15
C ILE A 144 -17.98 -2.89 0.32
N VAL A 145 -18.10 -1.68 -0.26
CA VAL A 145 -19.31 -1.36 -1.03
C VAL A 145 -19.42 -2.17 -2.33
N ALA A 146 -18.29 -2.53 -2.94
CA ALA A 146 -18.26 -3.45 -4.07
C ALA A 146 -18.74 -4.85 -3.68
N ALA A 147 -18.21 -5.39 -2.57
CA ALA A 147 -18.58 -6.70 -2.07
C ALA A 147 -20.06 -6.78 -1.67
N LEU A 148 -20.61 -5.73 -1.04
CA LEU A 148 -22.02 -5.68 -0.68
C LEU A 148 -22.94 -5.65 -1.91
N ALA A 149 -22.57 -4.89 -2.94
CA ALA A 149 -23.32 -4.86 -4.19
C ALA A 149 -23.31 -6.22 -4.90
N VAL A 150 -22.16 -6.89 -4.93
CA VAL A 150 -22.03 -8.25 -5.48
C VAL A 150 -22.80 -9.25 -4.63
N LYS A 151 -22.73 -9.17 -3.30
CA LYS A 151 -23.47 -10.02 -2.37
C LYS A 151 -24.98 -9.96 -2.60
N ASP A 152 -25.55 -8.76 -2.72
CA ASP A 152 -26.99 -8.60 -3.01
C ASP A 152 -27.38 -9.25 -4.33
N TRP A 153 -26.56 -9.03 -5.37
CA TRP A 153 -26.75 -9.66 -6.68
C TRP A 153 -26.67 -11.18 -6.59
N MET A 154 -25.65 -11.74 -5.93
CA MET A 154 -25.45 -13.19 -5.73
C MET A 154 -26.64 -13.84 -5.03
N VAL A 155 -27.17 -13.20 -3.98
CA VAL A 155 -28.36 -13.70 -3.26
C VAL A 155 -29.56 -13.76 -4.22
N ARG A 156 -29.81 -12.68 -4.96
CA ARG A 156 -30.95 -12.57 -5.88
C ARG A 156 -30.87 -13.55 -7.05
N THR A 157 -29.67 -13.84 -7.57
CA THR A 157 -29.46 -14.74 -8.71
C THR A 157 -29.15 -16.17 -8.31
N HIS A 158 -29.06 -16.46 -7.01
CA HIS A 158 -28.56 -17.74 -6.48
C HIS A 158 -27.17 -18.11 -7.02
N THR A 159 -26.32 -17.11 -7.32
CA THR A 159 -24.96 -17.36 -7.79
C THR A 159 -24.09 -17.82 -6.63
N ALA A 160 -23.59 -19.05 -6.72
CA ALA A 160 -22.71 -19.62 -5.70
C ALA A 160 -21.31 -19.01 -5.73
N GLY A 161 -20.67 -18.93 -4.57
CA GLY A 161 -19.31 -18.43 -4.42
C GLY A 161 -19.05 -17.85 -3.03
N THR A 162 -17.80 -17.47 -2.78
CA THR A 162 -17.37 -16.87 -1.51
C THR A 162 -16.65 -15.56 -1.76
N LEU A 163 -17.05 -14.53 -1.01
CA LEU A 163 -16.37 -13.24 -0.94
C LEU A 163 -15.51 -13.21 0.32
N VAL A 164 -14.23 -12.89 0.17
CA VAL A 164 -13.28 -12.73 1.28
C VAL A 164 -12.80 -11.29 1.29
N ILE A 165 -12.86 -10.61 2.43
CA ILE A 165 -12.31 -9.26 2.60
C ILE A 165 -11.22 -9.34 3.66
N TRP A 166 -10.09 -8.68 3.41
CA TRP A 166 -8.93 -8.71 4.28
C TRP A 166 -8.14 -7.39 4.25
N PRO A 167 -7.43 -7.03 5.33
CA PRO A 167 -6.62 -5.81 5.43
C PRO A 167 -5.14 -6.05 5.05
N GLY A 168 -4.51 -5.05 4.45
CA GLY A 168 -3.06 -4.89 4.50
C GLY A 168 -2.69 -4.17 5.79
N VAL A 169 -2.27 -4.94 6.79
CA VAL A 169 -1.80 -4.42 8.08
C VAL A 169 -0.33 -4.02 7.96
N ALA A 170 0.02 -2.83 8.44
CA ALA A 170 1.39 -2.31 8.43
C ALA A 170 2.09 -2.40 7.07
N GLU A 171 1.41 -2.05 5.97
CA GLU A 171 1.98 -2.09 4.62
C GLU A 171 3.19 -1.16 4.51
N GLU A 172 3.16 0.00 5.16
CA GLU A 172 4.24 0.99 5.10
C GLU A 172 5.55 0.47 5.70
N LEU A 173 5.45 -0.60 6.49
CA LEU A 173 6.55 -1.33 7.11
C LEU A 173 6.81 -2.69 6.45
N LEU A 174 6.02 -3.04 5.42
CA LEU A 174 5.94 -4.35 4.79
C LEU A 174 5.72 -5.49 5.80
N GLY A 175 4.88 -5.21 6.80
CA GLY A 175 4.80 -5.97 8.03
C GLY A 175 3.79 -7.11 8.00
N GLY A 176 2.82 -7.06 7.08
CA GLY A 176 1.58 -7.85 7.19
C GLY A 176 1.47 -8.98 6.19
N LYS A 177 1.55 -8.70 4.88
CA LYS A 177 1.00 -9.59 3.86
C LYS A 177 1.77 -10.91 3.73
N ALA A 178 3.10 -10.88 3.85
CA ALA A 178 3.92 -12.10 3.94
C ALA A 178 3.50 -13.01 5.11
N ARG A 179 3.01 -12.43 6.21
CA ARG A 179 2.52 -13.19 7.38
C ARG A 179 1.14 -13.79 7.13
N PHE A 180 0.24 -13.07 6.46
CA PHE A 180 -1.04 -13.64 5.98
C PHE A 180 -0.80 -14.83 5.04
N VAL A 181 0.17 -14.70 4.12
CA VAL A 181 0.61 -15.79 3.24
C VAL A 181 1.11 -16.98 4.06
N ARG A 182 2.03 -16.77 5.01
CA ARG A 182 2.56 -17.82 5.89
C ARG A 182 1.48 -18.50 6.73
N ALA A 183 0.48 -17.75 7.20
CA ALA A 183 -0.68 -18.27 7.93
C ALA A 183 -1.68 -19.05 7.04
N GLY A 184 -1.47 -19.06 5.72
CA GLY A 184 -2.28 -19.84 4.79
C GLY A 184 -3.62 -19.22 4.41
N VAL A 185 -3.79 -17.90 4.62
CA VAL A 185 -5.04 -17.17 4.38
C VAL A 185 -5.54 -17.31 2.93
N PHE A 186 -4.61 -17.40 1.98
CA PHE A 186 -4.88 -17.47 0.55
C PHE A 186 -4.95 -18.90 -0.01
N LYS A 187 -4.72 -19.95 0.79
CA LYS A 187 -4.65 -21.35 0.30
C LYS A 187 -5.93 -21.82 -0.40
N THR A 188 -7.08 -21.30 0.00
CA THR A 188 -8.39 -21.66 -0.56
C THR A 188 -8.95 -20.59 -1.48
N VAL A 189 -8.19 -19.54 -1.80
CA VAL A 189 -8.62 -18.43 -2.64
C VAL A 189 -8.33 -18.78 -4.10
N ASP A 190 -9.30 -18.57 -5.00
CA ASP A 190 -9.13 -18.82 -6.43
C ASP A 190 -8.52 -17.62 -7.17
N ALA A 191 -8.81 -16.42 -6.70
CA ALA A 191 -8.33 -15.16 -7.26
C ALA A 191 -8.38 -14.05 -6.20
N ALA A 192 -7.35 -13.20 -6.19
CA ALA A 192 -7.29 -12.01 -5.34
C ALA A 192 -7.30 -10.73 -6.19
N ILE A 193 -8.09 -9.75 -5.77
CA ILE A 193 -8.05 -8.40 -6.32
C ILE A 193 -7.68 -7.46 -5.17
N PHE A 194 -6.54 -6.80 -5.32
CA PHE A 194 -6.09 -5.79 -4.38
C PHE A 194 -6.47 -4.40 -4.88
N SER A 195 -6.57 -3.44 -3.98
CA SER A 195 -6.87 -2.06 -4.31
C SER A 195 -5.83 -1.12 -3.73
N HIS A 196 -5.31 -0.23 -4.57
CA HIS A 196 -4.36 0.78 -4.12
C HIS A 196 -4.79 2.15 -4.64
N VAL A 197 -4.75 3.17 -3.79
CA VAL A 197 -5.10 4.53 -4.18
C VAL A 197 -4.09 5.07 -5.22
N SER A 198 -4.57 5.93 -6.10
CA SER A 198 -3.79 6.59 -7.14
C SER A 198 -4.46 7.90 -7.53
N SER A 199 -3.85 8.62 -8.47
CA SER A 199 -4.50 9.70 -9.22
C SER A 199 -5.18 9.21 -10.51
N GLN A 200 -4.98 7.93 -10.87
CA GLN A 200 -5.50 7.31 -12.09
C GLN A 200 -6.30 6.05 -11.80
N LEU A 201 -7.24 5.74 -12.69
CA LEU A 201 -7.94 4.45 -12.72
C LEU A 201 -7.20 3.51 -13.67
N ALA A 202 -6.53 2.49 -13.12
CA ALA A 202 -5.63 1.64 -13.89
C ALA A 202 -5.46 0.25 -13.26
N THR A 203 -4.92 -0.68 -14.05
CA THR A 203 -4.43 -1.99 -13.60
C THR A 203 -3.19 -2.35 -14.43
N ALA A 204 -2.41 -3.32 -13.96
CA ALA A 204 -1.23 -3.83 -14.66
C ALA A 204 -1.18 -5.37 -14.58
N TRP A 205 -0.31 -5.97 -15.40
CA TRP A 205 -0.01 -7.40 -15.38
C TRP A 205 1.49 -7.65 -15.58
N GLY A 206 1.93 -8.89 -15.34
CA GLY A 206 3.34 -9.25 -15.35
C GLY A 206 4.09 -8.61 -14.18
N GLN A 207 5.40 -8.45 -14.31
CA GLN A 207 6.22 -7.74 -13.33
C GLN A 207 6.26 -6.24 -13.65
N PRO A 208 5.56 -5.37 -12.89
CA PRO A 208 5.71 -3.93 -13.02
C PRO A 208 7.05 -3.47 -12.40
N ASN A 209 7.25 -2.17 -12.30
CA ASN A 209 8.46 -1.54 -11.72
C ASN A 209 8.65 -1.78 -10.20
N GLY A 210 7.77 -2.51 -9.52
CA GLY A 210 7.80 -2.71 -8.08
C GLY A 210 8.97 -3.58 -7.63
N THR A 211 9.75 -3.11 -6.65
CA THR A 211 10.90 -3.83 -6.09
C THR A 211 10.48 -4.77 -4.96
N GLY A 212 11.15 -5.92 -4.84
CA GLY A 212 11.16 -6.69 -3.60
C GLY A 212 12.04 -5.98 -2.56
N MET A 213 11.74 -6.19 -1.29
CA MET A 213 12.41 -5.50 -0.20
C MET A 213 12.56 -6.36 1.05
N VAL A 214 13.69 -6.21 1.74
CA VAL A 214 13.86 -6.62 3.13
C VAL A 214 14.05 -5.39 4.01
N SER A 215 13.26 -5.32 5.07
CA SER A 215 13.39 -4.39 6.18
C SER A 215 14.11 -5.10 7.33
N VAL A 216 15.33 -4.67 7.64
CA VAL A 216 16.23 -5.36 8.58
C VAL A 216 16.91 -4.39 9.53
N GLU A 217 16.84 -4.68 10.82
CA GLU A 217 17.56 -3.94 11.87
C GLU A 217 18.79 -4.73 12.32
N TYR A 218 19.91 -4.03 12.46
CA TYR A 218 21.13 -4.54 13.06
C TYR A 218 21.35 -3.87 14.41
N ARG A 219 21.55 -4.68 15.45
CA ARG A 219 21.80 -4.25 16.82
C ARG A 219 23.23 -4.60 17.20
N PHE A 220 24.01 -3.57 17.47
CA PHE A 220 25.37 -3.69 17.98
C PHE A 220 25.34 -3.67 19.51
N GLU A 221 26.08 -4.59 20.13
CA GLU A 221 26.28 -4.69 21.56
C GLU A 221 27.77 -4.56 21.88
N GLY A 222 28.08 -3.71 22.84
CA GLY A 222 29.43 -3.40 23.27
C GLY A 222 29.52 -3.27 24.79
N GLU A 223 30.38 -2.37 25.25
CA GLU A 223 30.66 -2.18 26.68
C GLU A 223 30.74 -0.70 27.01
N SER A 224 29.97 -0.27 27.99
CA SER A 224 29.93 1.13 28.43
C SER A 224 31.17 1.49 29.24
N ALA A 225 31.66 2.71 29.08
CA ALA A 225 32.71 3.29 29.90
C ALA A 225 32.53 4.81 30.00
N HIS A 226 33.15 5.44 31.00
CA HIS A 226 33.19 6.89 31.06
C HIS A 226 34.03 7.42 29.89
N ALA A 227 33.41 8.20 29.00
CA ALA A 227 34.01 8.60 27.73
C ALA A 227 35.31 9.42 27.89
N ALA A 228 35.37 10.28 28.92
CA ALA A 228 36.60 11.03 29.23
C ALA A 228 37.59 10.29 30.16
N ALA A 229 37.10 9.63 31.22
CA ALA A 229 37.97 9.14 32.29
C ALA A 229 38.60 7.77 31.99
N ALA A 230 37.93 6.89 31.24
CA ALA A 230 38.45 5.55 30.94
C ALA A 230 37.95 4.98 29.59
N PRO A 231 38.02 5.73 28.46
CA PRO A 231 37.46 5.28 27.18
C PRO A 231 38.05 3.96 26.68
N TRP A 232 39.30 3.64 27.00
CA TRP A 232 39.96 2.37 26.61
C TRP A 232 39.29 1.11 27.17
N ARG A 233 38.43 1.25 28.19
CA ARG A 233 37.63 0.15 28.74
C ARG A 233 36.33 -0.09 27.98
N GLY A 234 35.90 0.84 27.13
CA GLY A 234 34.64 0.71 26.40
C GLY A 234 34.77 -0.02 25.06
N ARG A 235 33.63 -0.47 24.54
CA ARG A 235 33.45 -0.94 23.16
C ARG A 235 32.20 -0.25 22.63
N SER A 236 32.39 0.75 21.77
CA SER A 236 31.30 1.62 21.32
C SER A 236 30.42 0.89 20.30
N ALA A 237 29.19 0.57 20.68
CA ALA A 237 28.18 0.06 19.76
C ALA A 237 27.81 1.10 18.69
N LEU A 238 27.82 2.39 19.04
CA LEU A 238 27.60 3.49 18.08
C LEU A 238 28.71 3.52 17.02
N ASP A 239 29.96 3.26 17.38
CA ASP A 239 31.05 3.16 16.39
C ASP A 239 30.79 1.99 15.45
N GLY A 240 30.22 0.88 15.94
CA GLY A 240 29.80 -0.25 15.12
C GLY A 240 28.73 0.13 14.09
N VAL A 241 27.72 0.89 14.53
CA VAL A 241 26.68 1.45 13.64
C VAL A 241 27.28 2.39 12.59
N ILE A 242 28.15 3.32 12.99
CA ILE A 242 28.80 4.26 12.07
C ILE A 242 29.67 3.51 11.07
N ALA A 243 30.47 2.55 11.53
CA ALA A 243 31.30 1.71 10.68
C ALA A 243 30.48 0.89 9.66
N MET A 244 29.32 0.37 10.06
CA MET A 244 28.41 -0.31 9.15
C MET A 244 27.83 0.65 8.11
N ALA A 245 27.39 1.84 8.55
CA ALA A 245 26.87 2.87 7.67
C ALA A 245 27.91 3.29 6.63
N ASP A 246 29.15 3.60 7.05
CA ASP A 246 30.26 3.98 6.17
C ASP A 246 30.62 2.84 5.20
N GLY A 247 30.68 1.60 5.70
CA GLY A 247 30.90 0.42 4.86
C GLY A 247 29.81 0.26 3.79
N TRP A 248 28.56 0.57 4.13
CA TRP A 248 27.45 0.57 3.18
C TRP A 248 27.55 1.71 2.16
N GLU A 249 27.95 2.91 2.59
CA GLU A 249 28.17 4.03 1.67
C GLU A 249 29.28 3.72 0.66
N MET A 250 30.38 3.08 1.07
CA MET A 250 31.41 2.59 0.15
C MET A 250 30.87 1.51 -0.80
N ARG A 251 29.98 0.64 -0.34
CA ARG A 251 29.36 -0.39 -1.18
C ARG A 251 28.53 0.20 -2.32
N ARG A 252 28.02 1.43 -2.20
CA ARG A 252 27.14 2.07 -3.22
C ARG A 252 27.76 2.20 -4.60
N GLU A 253 29.08 2.36 -4.70
CA GLU A 253 29.81 2.42 -5.99
C GLU A 253 29.65 1.13 -6.81
N HIS A 254 29.39 0.00 -6.15
CA HIS A 254 29.38 -1.33 -6.75
C HIS A 254 27.98 -1.96 -6.81
N LEU A 255 26.93 -1.15 -6.67
CA LEU A 255 25.55 -1.59 -6.76
C LEU A 255 25.02 -1.49 -8.20
N ARG A 256 24.03 -2.31 -8.50
CA ARG A 256 23.31 -2.20 -9.76
C ARG A 256 22.49 -0.91 -9.81
N PRO A 257 22.26 -0.32 -10.99
CA PRO A 257 21.41 0.87 -11.12
C PRO A 257 19.98 0.68 -10.60
N GLU A 258 19.45 -0.55 -10.59
CA GLU A 258 18.10 -0.86 -10.09
C GLU A 258 18.05 -1.04 -8.56
N GLN A 259 19.19 -1.23 -7.91
CA GLN A 259 19.26 -1.47 -6.46
C GLN A 259 19.02 -0.18 -5.68
N ARG A 260 18.24 -0.24 -4.59
CA ARG A 260 18.04 0.89 -3.67
C ARG A 260 18.25 0.47 -2.23
N SER A 261 18.82 1.36 -1.43
CA SER A 261 19.00 1.15 0.01
C SER A 261 18.94 2.46 0.77
N HIS A 262 18.28 2.42 1.91
CA HIS A 262 18.09 3.56 2.80
C HIS A 262 18.16 3.06 4.23
N TYR A 263 18.66 3.88 5.16
CA TYR A 263 18.66 3.52 6.56
C TYR A 263 18.43 4.72 7.46
N VAL A 264 18.08 4.41 8.70
CA VAL A 264 18.13 5.33 9.83
C VAL A 264 18.90 4.69 10.97
N ILE A 265 19.58 5.51 11.78
CA ILE A 265 20.07 5.08 13.08
C ILE A 265 18.88 5.16 14.03
N SER A 266 18.25 4.00 14.30
CA SER A 266 17.06 3.93 15.15
C SER A 266 17.39 4.14 16.63
N GLU A 267 18.63 3.83 17.04
CA GLU A 267 19.14 4.05 18.38
C GLU A 267 20.65 4.35 18.34
N GLY A 268 21.07 5.50 18.88
CA GLY A 268 22.45 5.98 18.81
C GLY A 268 23.18 6.07 20.14
N GLY A 269 22.63 5.50 21.22
CA GLY A 269 23.13 5.64 22.58
C GLY A 269 22.46 6.75 23.40
N ASP A 270 22.65 6.71 24.72
CA ASP A 270 21.85 7.51 25.67
C ASP A 270 22.42 8.92 25.91
N GLN A 271 23.72 9.03 26.22
CA GLN A 271 24.36 10.28 26.64
C GLN A 271 25.80 10.40 26.13
N PRO A 272 26.28 11.61 25.76
CA PRO A 272 27.60 11.79 25.15
C PRO A 272 28.80 11.55 26.09
N ASN A 273 28.59 11.53 27.41
CA ASN A 273 29.65 11.25 28.40
C ASN A 273 29.82 9.75 28.70
N VAL A 274 29.00 8.89 28.11
CA VAL A 274 29.03 7.42 28.27
C VAL A 274 29.27 6.79 26.91
N VAL A 275 30.26 5.89 26.81
CA VAL A 275 30.47 5.09 25.61
C VAL A 275 29.22 4.21 25.39
N PRO A 276 28.52 4.28 24.24
CA PRO A 276 27.30 3.52 24.02
C PRO A 276 27.56 2.01 24.05
N SER A 277 26.90 1.28 24.96
CA SER A 277 26.92 -0.18 25.00
C SER A 277 25.93 -0.84 24.03
N GLU A 278 24.97 -0.07 23.51
CA GLU A 278 23.98 -0.52 22.53
C GLU A 278 23.74 0.58 21.50
N ALA A 279 23.57 0.19 20.23
CA ALA A 279 23.12 1.04 19.14
C ALA A 279 22.48 0.19 18.03
N LYS A 280 21.56 0.79 17.27
CA LYS A 280 20.78 0.12 16.23
C LYS A 280 20.75 0.93 14.94
N ILE A 281 20.83 0.23 13.82
CA ILE A 281 20.67 0.77 12.48
C ILE A 281 19.64 -0.07 11.72
N TRP A 282 18.67 0.60 11.11
CA TRP A 282 17.56 -0.04 10.41
C TRP A 282 17.62 0.28 8.92
N PHE A 283 17.76 -0.77 8.10
CA PHE A 283 17.85 -0.70 6.65
C PHE A 283 16.56 -1.15 5.96
N TYR A 284 16.26 -0.47 4.85
CA TYR A 284 15.47 -0.97 3.74
C TYR A 284 16.40 -1.34 2.60
N LEU A 285 16.37 -2.60 2.16
CA LEU A 285 17.19 -3.14 1.07
C LEU A 285 16.29 -3.61 -0.07
N ARG A 286 16.44 -3.06 -1.28
CA ARG A 286 15.51 -3.24 -2.41
C ARG A 286 16.18 -3.70 -3.69
N GLU A 287 15.59 -4.70 -4.34
CA GLU A 287 16.06 -5.28 -5.61
C GLU A 287 14.89 -5.85 -6.45
N MET A 288 15.19 -6.24 -7.68
CA MET A 288 14.19 -6.58 -8.72
C MET A 288 13.88 -8.08 -8.84
N ASN A 289 14.47 -8.94 -7.99
CA ASN A 289 14.14 -10.36 -7.89
C ASN A 289 14.62 -10.95 -6.55
N PHE A 290 14.12 -12.14 -6.20
CA PHE A 290 14.41 -12.83 -4.94
C PHE A 290 15.92 -13.02 -4.70
N ASP A 291 16.64 -13.62 -5.66
CA ASP A 291 18.08 -13.88 -5.54
C ASP A 291 18.89 -12.60 -5.30
N ALA A 292 18.51 -11.51 -5.95
CA ALA A 292 19.19 -10.22 -5.81
C ALA A 292 18.92 -9.58 -4.45
N VAL A 293 17.69 -9.68 -3.92
CA VAL A 293 17.37 -9.22 -2.56
C VAL A 293 18.14 -10.03 -1.53
N GLU A 294 18.22 -11.36 -1.68
CA GLU A 294 19.00 -12.23 -0.78
C GLU A 294 20.50 -11.89 -0.80
N LYS A 295 21.09 -11.71 -1.98
CA LYS A 295 22.49 -11.28 -2.13
C LYS A 295 22.75 -9.91 -1.50
N MET A 296 21.80 -9.00 -1.62
CA MET A 296 21.88 -7.67 -1.03
C MET A 296 21.85 -7.72 0.51
N LEU A 297 20.97 -8.55 1.08
CA LEU A 297 20.94 -8.82 2.51
C LEU A 297 22.24 -9.46 3.00
N ALA A 298 22.74 -10.49 2.33
CA ALA A 298 24.01 -11.13 2.67
C ALA A 298 25.21 -10.17 2.61
N THR A 299 25.17 -9.20 1.70
CA THR A 299 26.18 -8.13 1.64
C THR A 299 26.09 -7.22 2.86
N ALA A 300 24.88 -6.84 3.29
CA ALA A 300 24.68 -6.03 4.48
C ALA A 300 25.13 -6.79 5.75
N ASP A 301 24.84 -8.09 5.84
CA ASP A 301 25.32 -8.95 6.93
C ASP A 301 26.86 -8.96 7.00
N ALA A 302 27.54 -9.16 5.86
CA ALA A 302 29.00 -9.18 5.82
C ALA A 302 29.64 -7.85 6.23
N ILE A 303 29.01 -6.72 5.87
CA ILE A 303 29.45 -5.38 6.30
C ILE A 303 29.22 -5.21 7.80
N ALA A 304 28.08 -5.65 8.33
CA ALA A 304 27.79 -5.60 9.77
C ALA A 304 28.82 -6.41 10.58
N ASP A 305 29.15 -7.64 10.13
CA ASP A 305 30.19 -8.47 10.73
C ASP A 305 31.57 -7.81 10.70
N GLY A 306 31.90 -7.12 9.60
CA GLY A 306 33.13 -6.34 9.47
C GLY A 306 33.18 -5.18 10.47
N ALA A 307 32.09 -4.42 10.58
CA ALA A 307 31.96 -3.31 11.52
C ALA A 307 32.08 -3.77 12.99
N ALA A 308 31.48 -4.91 13.32
CA ALA A 308 31.59 -5.51 14.66
C ALA A 308 33.04 -5.87 15.00
N LYS A 309 33.77 -6.47 14.05
CA LYS A 309 35.19 -6.80 14.19
C LYS A 309 36.07 -5.57 14.37
N MET A 310 35.86 -4.51 13.58
CA MET A 310 36.64 -3.27 13.68
C MET A 310 36.49 -2.60 15.05
N THR A 311 35.33 -2.73 15.67
CA THR A 311 34.98 -2.03 16.92
C THR A 311 35.06 -2.93 18.15
N SER A 312 35.41 -4.22 17.97
CA SER A 312 35.41 -5.22 19.04
C SER A 312 34.06 -5.30 19.78
N THR A 313 32.97 -5.24 19.01
CA THR A 313 31.58 -5.38 19.45
C THR A 313 30.98 -6.68 18.88
N THR A 314 29.75 -7.00 19.26
CA THR A 314 28.94 -8.04 18.63
C THR A 314 27.77 -7.43 17.87
N VAL A 315 27.30 -8.11 16.83
CA VAL A 315 26.12 -7.69 16.06
C VAL A 315 25.11 -8.82 15.95
N SER A 316 23.84 -8.48 16.05
CA SER A 316 22.71 -9.34 15.74
C SER A 316 21.78 -8.64 14.76
N ARG A 317 20.96 -9.40 14.03
CA ARG A 317 19.99 -8.85 13.09
C ARG A 317 18.56 -9.30 13.39
N LYS A 318 17.60 -8.50 12.97
CA LYS A 318 16.16 -8.81 13.03
C LYS A 318 15.45 -8.36 11.76
N ILE A 319 14.68 -9.25 11.14
CA ILE A 319 13.79 -8.89 10.02
C ILE A 319 12.53 -8.25 10.59
N LEU A 320 12.23 -7.04 10.16
CA LEU A 320 11.07 -6.28 10.59
C LEU A 320 9.93 -6.35 9.57
N GLY A 321 10.24 -6.48 8.28
CA GLY A 321 9.25 -6.58 7.20
C GLY A 321 9.87 -7.08 5.91
N VAL A 322 9.03 -7.62 5.02
CA VAL A 322 9.47 -8.15 3.72
C VAL A 322 8.40 -7.90 2.66
N ALA A 323 8.84 -7.63 1.44
CA ALA A 323 7.99 -7.69 0.25
C ALA A 323 8.67 -8.51 -0.83
N ALA A 324 7.93 -9.43 -1.42
CA ALA A 324 8.32 -9.97 -2.72
C ALA A 324 8.17 -8.92 -3.82
N THR A 325 8.85 -9.12 -4.95
CA THR A 325 8.56 -8.35 -6.17
C THR A 325 7.11 -8.55 -6.57
N GLN A 326 6.50 -7.57 -7.24
CA GLN A 326 5.13 -7.73 -7.72
C GLN A 326 5.12 -8.54 -9.02
N HIS A 327 4.19 -9.49 -9.15
CA HIS A 327 3.89 -10.13 -10.44
C HIS A 327 2.38 -10.39 -10.58
N PHE A 328 1.73 -9.72 -11.52
CA PHE A 328 0.27 -9.69 -11.62
C PHE A 328 -0.30 -10.53 -12.77
N ASN A 329 -1.50 -11.05 -12.56
CA ASN A 329 -2.17 -12.00 -13.45
C ASN A 329 -2.76 -11.32 -14.69
N ARG A 330 -2.28 -11.69 -15.88
CA ARG A 330 -2.69 -11.05 -17.14
C ARG A 330 -4.17 -11.24 -17.50
N PRO A 331 -4.74 -12.47 -17.54
CA PRO A 331 -6.17 -12.65 -17.85
C PRO A 331 -7.10 -11.83 -16.94
N MET A 332 -6.80 -11.78 -15.65
CA MET A 332 -7.54 -10.96 -14.69
C MET A 332 -7.39 -9.47 -14.97
N ALA A 333 -6.18 -9.00 -15.27
CA ALA A 333 -5.92 -7.59 -15.56
C ALA A 333 -6.59 -7.13 -16.85
N GLU A 334 -6.61 -7.95 -17.89
CA GLU A 334 -7.34 -7.66 -19.14
C GLU A 334 -8.85 -7.56 -18.90
N ALA A 335 -9.42 -8.44 -18.07
CA ALA A 335 -10.83 -8.37 -17.68
C ALA A 335 -11.14 -7.10 -16.86
N ALA A 336 -10.29 -6.78 -15.87
CA ALA A 336 -10.41 -5.55 -15.09
C ALA A 336 -10.25 -4.29 -15.97
N GLN A 337 -9.33 -4.31 -16.94
CA GLN A 337 -9.12 -3.21 -17.87
C GLN A 337 -10.37 -2.95 -18.73
N ALA A 338 -11.04 -4.00 -19.22
CA ALA A 338 -12.30 -3.82 -19.93
C ALA A 338 -13.37 -3.13 -19.05
N ASN A 339 -13.39 -3.44 -17.75
CA ASN A 339 -14.28 -2.78 -16.78
C ASN A 339 -13.85 -1.33 -16.49
N ILE A 340 -12.54 -1.04 -16.43
CA ILE A 340 -11.99 0.31 -16.30
C ILE A 340 -12.43 1.18 -17.49
N VAL A 341 -12.31 0.67 -18.72
CA VAL A 341 -12.75 1.39 -19.92
C VAL A 341 -14.25 1.64 -19.90
N ALA A 342 -15.06 0.67 -19.47
CA ALA A 342 -16.51 0.83 -19.38
C ALA A 342 -16.93 1.87 -18.33
N VAL A 343 -16.28 1.89 -17.16
CA VAL A 343 -16.58 2.85 -16.08
C VAL A 343 -16.05 4.24 -16.39
N GLY A 344 -14.80 4.33 -16.90
CA GLY A 344 -14.12 5.60 -17.11
C GLY A 344 -13.64 6.27 -15.81
N LEU A 345 -12.98 7.41 -15.95
CA LEU A 345 -12.64 8.25 -14.80
C LEU A 345 -13.90 8.94 -14.24
N PRO A 346 -13.90 9.30 -12.94
CA PRO A 346 -14.97 10.09 -12.38
C PRO A 346 -15.18 11.39 -13.16
N LYS A 347 -16.44 11.83 -13.22
CA LYS A 347 -16.74 13.20 -13.63
C LYS A 347 -16.33 14.15 -12.51
N TRP A 348 -15.21 14.84 -12.72
CA TRP A 348 -14.74 15.89 -11.82
C TRP A 348 -15.56 17.16 -12.00
N ASP A 349 -15.96 17.76 -10.88
CA ASP A 349 -16.62 19.07 -10.89
C ASP A 349 -15.57 20.18 -11.09
N ALA A 350 -16.05 21.40 -11.39
CA ALA A 350 -15.19 22.57 -11.51
C ALA A 350 -14.40 22.81 -10.22
N ASP A 351 -15.04 22.59 -9.08
CA ASP A 351 -14.46 22.74 -7.74
C ASP A 351 -13.37 21.72 -7.45
N ASP A 352 -13.58 20.44 -7.80
CA ASP A 352 -12.55 19.40 -7.68
C ASP A 352 -11.29 19.76 -8.46
N GLN A 353 -11.49 20.25 -9.69
CA GLN A 353 -10.42 20.65 -10.59
C GLN A 353 -9.69 21.91 -10.09
N ALA A 354 -10.42 22.89 -9.58
CA ALA A 354 -9.85 24.09 -9.00
C ALA A 354 -9.02 23.76 -7.75
N PHE A 355 -9.56 22.92 -6.86
CA PHE A 355 -8.88 22.47 -5.65
C PHE A 355 -7.60 21.71 -5.97
N ALA A 356 -7.65 20.73 -6.89
CA ALA A 356 -6.47 19.96 -7.27
C ALA A 356 -5.34 20.85 -7.83
N ARG A 357 -5.68 21.86 -8.65
CA ARG A 357 -4.70 22.83 -9.15
C ARG A 357 -4.13 23.70 -8.03
N ALA A 358 -4.94 24.11 -7.06
CA ALA A 358 -4.47 24.88 -5.91
C ALA A 358 -3.47 24.07 -5.07
N VAL A 359 -3.77 22.80 -4.80
CA VAL A 359 -2.84 21.87 -4.12
C VAL A 359 -1.54 21.75 -4.90
N GLN A 360 -1.61 21.42 -6.19
CA GLN A 360 -0.44 21.26 -7.06
C GLN A 360 0.46 22.50 -7.06
N ALA A 361 -0.13 23.69 -7.13
CA ALA A 361 0.62 24.95 -7.05
C ALA A 361 1.30 25.13 -5.69
N ASN A 362 0.59 24.88 -4.59
CA ASN A 362 1.11 25.08 -3.23
C ASN A 362 2.23 24.11 -2.85
N VAL A 363 2.23 22.89 -3.41
CA VAL A 363 3.28 21.90 -3.14
C VAL A 363 4.42 21.93 -4.16
N GLY A 364 4.38 22.84 -5.15
CA GLY A 364 5.37 22.91 -6.21
C GLY A 364 5.39 21.67 -7.11
N ALA A 365 4.24 21.07 -7.37
CA ALA A 365 4.11 19.87 -8.20
C ALA A 365 4.59 20.14 -9.64
N THR A 366 5.24 19.15 -10.26
CA THR A 366 5.63 19.20 -11.67
C THR A 366 4.44 19.05 -12.61
N VAL A 367 3.36 18.41 -12.14
CA VAL A 367 2.08 18.29 -12.83
C VAL A 367 1.08 19.26 -12.21
N THR A 368 0.62 20.24 -12.99
CA THR A 368 -0.26 21.33 -12.52
C THR A 368 -1.60 21.40 -13.28
N THR A 369 -1.93 20.33 -14.00
CA THR A 369 -3.11 20.27 -14.89
C THR A 369 -4.42 19.92 -14.17
N GLY A 370 -4.40 19.75 -12.85
CA GLY A 370 -5.53 19.29 -12.05
C GLY A 370 -5.69 17.77 -12.06
N LEU A 371 -6.94 17.31 -11.97
CA LEU A 371 -7.28 15.88 -11.95
C LEU A 371 -7.35 15.30 -13.37
N PRO A 372 -6.92 14.05 -13.59
CA PRO A 372 -6.96 13.45 -14.92
C PRO A 372 -8.38 13.30 -15.46
N THR A 373 -8.56 13.56 -16.75
CA THR A 373 -9.84 13.40 -17.47
C THR A 373 -9.78 12.33 -18.55
N LYS A 374 -8.62 11.70 -18.74
CA LYS A 374 -8.39 10.61 -19.67
C LYS A 374 -7.67 9.46 -18.98
N LEU A 375 -8.13 8.24 -19.26
CA LEU A 375 -7.50 7.01 -18.79
C LEU A 375 -6.08 6.89 -19.35
N MET A 376 -5.19 6.27 -18.57
CA MET A 376 -3.88 5.86 -19.06
C MET A 376 -4.01 4.67 -20.02
N ALA A 377 -3.01 4.54 -20.90
CA ALA A 377 -2.89 3.37 -21.74
C ALA A 377 -2.63 2.12 -20.90
N PHE A 378 -3.30 1.03 -21.27
CA PHE A 378 -3.00 -0.30 -20.75
C PHE A 378 -2.05 -0.99 -21.73
N GLY A 379 -1.01 -1.60 -21.21
CA GLY A 379 0.04 -2.20 -22.03
C GLY A 379 0.79 -3.29 -21.30
N PRO A 380 1.69 -3.99 -22.01
CA PRO A 380 2.60 -4.93 -21.38
C PRO A 380 3.49 -4.23 -20.34
N PRO A 381 4.01 -4.99 -19.35
CA PRO A 381 5.05 -4.47 -18.47
C PRO A 381 6.28 -4.03 -19.30
N PRO A 382 7.09 -3.09 -18.79
CA PRO A 382 8.33 -2.70 -19.46
C PRO A 382 9.29 -3.90 -19.57
N GLU A 383 10.00 -4.01 -20.70
CA GLU A 383 11.01 -5.07 -20.91
C GLU A 383 12.14 -5.00 -19.89
N GLU A 384 12.56 -3.78 -19.53
CA GLU A 384 13.55 -3.49 -18.50
C GLU A 384 12.90 -2.65 -17.39
N PRO A 385 12.32 -3.29 -16.37
CA PRO A 385 11.67 -2.57 -15.28
C PRO A 385 12.69 -1.77 -14.48
N LYS A 386 12.37 -0.50 -14.23
CA LYS A 386 13.20 0.38 -13.40
C LYS A 386 12.77 0.26 -11.94
N SER A 387 13.72 0.46 -11.03
CA SER A 387 13.47 0.51 -9.59
C SER A 387 12.39 1.54 -9.24
N ALA A 388 11.34 1.11 -8.53
CA ALA A 388 10.31 1.98 -7.95
C ALA A 388 10.00 1.54 -6.50
N GLY A 389 8.84 1.97 -5.99
CA GLY A 389 8.34 1.58 -4.67
C GLY A 389 8.23 0.06 -4.47
N SER A 390 7.97 -0.33 -3.23
CA SER A 390 7.75 -1.72 -2.80
C SER A 390 6.41 -1.76 -2.09
N ASP A 391 5.66 -2.84 -2.30
CA ASP A 391 4.36 -3.09 -1.67
C ASP A 391 4.29 -4.61 -1.45
N ASP A 392 4.02 -5.03 -0.21
CA ASP A 392 4.03 -6.43 0.19
C ASP A 392 2.87 -7.25 -0.44
N ILE A 393 2.03 -6.63 -1.30
CA ILE A 393 1.09 -7.38 -2.15
C ILE A 393 1.82 -8.30 -3.12
N GLY A 394 3.10 -8.02 -3.38
CA GLY A 394 4.01 -8.93 -4.06
C GLY A 394 3.91 -10.34 -3.49
N ASP A 395 3.95 -10.50 -2.17
CA ASP A 395 3.90 -11.81 -1.51
C ASP A 395 2.63 -12.60 -1.86
N VAL A 396 1.48 -11.94 -1.86
CA VAL A 396 0.20 -12.57 -2.25
C VAL A 396 0.24 -12.93 -3.74
N SER A 397 0.78 -12.03 -4.55
CA SER A 397 0.83 -12.19 -6.00
C SER A 397 1.62 -13.43 -6.45
N TRP A 398 2.56 -13.93 -5.65
CA TRP A 398 3.27 -15.18 -5.93
C TRP A 398 2.60 -16.45 -5.41
N THR A 399 1.45 -16.34 -4.74
CA THR A 399 0.76 -17.49 -4.11
C THR A 399 -0.63 -17.77 -4.68
N VAL A 400 -1.26 -16.77 -5.28
CA VAL A 400 -2.59 -16.88 -5.90
C VAL A 400 -2.71 -15.91 -7.07
N PRO A 401 -3.49 -16.21 -8.15
CA PRO A 401 -3.76 -15.24 -9.20
C PRO A 401 -4.23 -13.89 -8.64
N THR A 402 -3.41 -12.85 -8.82
CA THR A 402 -3.62 -11.55 -8.18
C THR A 402 -3.48 -10.40 -9.17
N ILE A 403 -4.31 -9.37 -9.02
CA ILE A 403 -4.13 -8.07 -9.67
C ILE A 403 -4.32 -6.95 -8.65
N THR A 404 -3.83 -5.76 -8.97
CA THR A 404 -4.12 -4.53 -8.22
C THR A 404 -4.89 -3.55 -9.10
N ILE A 405 -6.08 -3.15 -8.65
CA ILE A 405 -6.84 -2.04 -9.22
C ILE A 405 -6.37 -0.76 -8.54
N ARG A 406 -5.75 0.13 -9.31
CA ARG A 406 -5.49 1.51 -8.91
C ARG A 406 -6.70 2.37 -9.18
N TYR A 407 -7.14 3.18 -8.21
CA TYR A 407 -8.33 4.03 -8.34
C TYR A 407 -8.01 5.51 -8.05
N PRO A 408 -8.67 6.46 -8.74
CA PRO A 408 -8.26 7.86 -8.79
C PRO A 408 -8.82 8.66 -7.61
N ALA A 409 -8.41 8.34 -6.38
CA ALA A 409 -8.87 9.03 -5.17
C ALA A 409 -7.89 10.09 -4.63
N ASN A 410 -6.76 10.34 -5.32
CA ASN A 410 -5.78 11.35 -4.94
C ASN A 410 -5.36 12.26 -6.12
N ILE A 411 -4.62 13.32 -5.84
CA ILE A 411 -4.19 14.35 -6.80
C ILE A 411 -2.85 13.92 -7.44
N PRO A 412 -2.66 14.07 -8.77
CA PRO A 412 -1.40 13.73 -9.42
C PRO A 412 -0.30 14.77 -9.10
N GLY A 413 0.95 14.31 -9.08
CA GLY A 413 2.14 15.17 -8.95
C GLY A 413 2.54 15.51 -7.51
N LEU A 414 1.95 14.83 -6.51
CA LEU A 414 2.33 14.99 -5.10
C LEU A 414 3.58 14.16 -4.75
N PRO A 415 4.29 14.48 -3.65
CA PRO A 415 5.56 13.83 -3.32
C PRO A 415 5.48 12.31 -3.02
N GLY A 416 4.34 11.80 -2.55
CA GLY A 416 4.25 10.42 -2.01
C GLY A 416 4.77 10.33 -0.58
N HIS A 417 4.17 9.47 0.24
CA HIS A 417 4.47 9.32 1.68
C HIS A 417 4.64 10.69 2.38
N ASN A 418 3.69 11.61 2.17
CA ASN A 418 3.79 12.99 2.61
C ASN A 418 2.46 13.52 3.15
N TRP A 419 2.50 14.49 4.07
CA TRP A 419 1.27 15.17 4.56
C TRP A 419 0.41 15.73 3.41
N ALA A 420 1.03 16.16 2.30
CA ALA A 420 0.33 16.69 1.14
C ALA A 420 -0.60 15.66 0.49
N ASN A 421 -0.22 14.39 0.53
CA ASN A 421 -1.00 13.29 -0.05
C ASN A 421 -2.27 13.00 0.78
N ALA A 422 -2.34 13.43 2.04
CA ALA A 422 -3.55 13.31 2.87
C ALA A 422 -4.62 14.38 2.55
N ILE A 423 -4.26 15.46 1.82
CA ILE A 423 -5.15 16.61 1.59
C ILE A 423 -6.48 16.21 0.94
N ALA A 424 -6.45 15.30 -0.04
CA ALA A 424 -7.65 14.91 -0.78
C ALA A 424 -8.47 13.81 -0.09
N MET A 425 -7.90 13.13 0.91
CA MET A 425 -8.31 11.78 1.31
C MET A 425 -9.60 11.68 2.12
N ALA A 426 -10.23 12.81 2.46
CA ALA A 426 -11.60 12.87 3.00
C ALA A 426 -12.41 13.99 2.33
N THR A 427 -12.23 14.16 1.02
CA THR A 427 -12.90 15.18 0.21
C THR A 427 -13.74 14.53 -0.90
N PRO A 428 -14.62 15.29 -1.60
CA PRO A 428 -15.35 14.79 -2.76
C PRO A 428 -14.47 14.14 -3.84
N ILE A 429 -13.18 14.52 -3.96
CA ILE A 429 -12.22 13.88 -4.87
C ILE A 429 -12.03 12.41 -4.50
N ALA A 430 -11.69 12.12 -3.24
CA ALA A 430 -11.49 10.76 -2.77
C ALA A 430 -12.80 9.96 -2.87
N HIS A 431 -13.93 10.54 -2.48
CA HIS A 431 -15.23 9.85 -2.52
C HIS A 431 -15.62 9.43 -3.94
N LYS A 432 -15.41 10.30 -4.94
CA LYS A 432 -15.65 10.00 -6.36
C LYS A 432 -14.68 8.94 -6.90
N GLY A 433 -13.41 9.01 -6.50
CA GLY A 433 -12.40 8.01 -6.85
C GLY A 433 -12.73 6.62 -6.31
N VAL A 434 -13.11 6.53 -5.03
CA VAL A 434 -13.58 5.30 -4.37
C VAL A 434 -14.79 4.72 -5.11
N GLN A 435 -15.75 5.55 -5.49
CA GLN A 435 -16.93 5.10 -6.25
C GLN A 435 -16.58 4.54 -7.63
N ALA A 436 -15.67 5.17 -8.38
CA ALA A 436 -15.23 4.63 -9.67
C ALA A 436 -14.48 3.30 -9.52
N GLY A 437 -13.56 3.22 -8.54
CA GLY A 437 -12.85 1.98 -8.25
C GLY A 437 -13.78 0.85 -7.83
N ALA A 438 -14.77 1.14 -6.97
CA ALA A 438 -15.72 0.13 -6.47
C ALA A 438 -16.61 -0.44 -7.59
N LYS A 439 -16.97 0.36 -8.59
CA LYS A 439 -17.70 -0.11 -9.79
C LYS A 439 -16.85 -1.11 -10.59
N VAL A 440 -15.58 -0.78 -10.85
CA VAL A 440 -14.65 -1.68 -11.54
C VAL A 440 -14.44 -2.96 -10.75
N MET A 441 -14.21 -2.84 -9.44
CA MET A 441 -14.06 -3.97 -8.52
C MET A 441 -15.27 -4.90 -8.60
N ALA A 442 -16.49 -4.39 -8.39
CA ALA A 442 -17.71 -5.18 -8.42
C ALA A 442 -17.93 -5.88 -9.78
N MET A 443 -17.71 -5.19 -10.89
CA MET A 443 -17.82 -5.76 -12.23
C MET A 443 -16.79 -6.89 -12.48
N THR A 444 -15.59 -6.75 -11.92
CA THR A 444 -14.52 -7.73 -12.08
C THR A 444 -14.77 -8.97 -11.22
N VAL A 445 -15.31 -8.80 -10.01
CA VAL A 445 -15.78 -9.93 -9.18
C VAL A 445 -16.91 -10.69 -9.88
N VAL A 446 -17.87 -9.98 -10.49
CA VAL A 446 -18.93 -10.62 -11.30
C VAL A 446 -18.33 -11.42 -12.47
N ASP A 447 -17.32 -10.90 -13.16
CA ASP A 447 -16.63 -11.63 -14.22
C ASP A 447 -16.00 -12.93 -13.71
N LEU A 448 -15.30 -12.88 -12.57
CA LEU A 448 -14.66 -14.06 -11.97
C LEU A 448 -15.68 -15.09 -11.49
N LEU A 449 -16.81 -14.65 -10.93
CA LEU A 449 -17.88 -15.54 -10.47
C LEU A 449 -18.63 -16.23 -11.61
N THR A 450 -18.76 -15.56 -12.76
CA THR A 450 -19.66 -16.01 -13.85
C THR A 450 -18.97 -16.55 -15.08
N LYS A 451 -17.64 -16.37 -15.21
CA LYS A 451 -16.87 -16.83 -16.37
C LYS A 451 -15.84 -17.89 -15.94
N PRO A 452 -16.21 -19.18 -15.89
CA PRO A 452 -15.29 -20.25 -15.52
C PRO A 452 -14.00 -20.26 -16.36
N LYS A 453 -14.10 -19.90 -17.65
CA LYS A 453 -12.94 -19.78 -18.54
C LYS A 453 -11.94 -18.72 -18.04
N LEU A 454 -12.40 -17.57 -17.51
CA LEU A 454 -11.52 -16.52 -17.00
C LEU A 454 -10.68 -17.04 -15.84
N LEU A 455 -11.30 -17.74 -14.88
CA LEU A 455 -10.58 -18.36 -13.77
C LEU A 455 -9.63 -19.46 -14.21
N ALA A 456 -10.05 -20.30 -15.16
CA ALA A 456 -9.17 -21.34 -15.72
C ALA A 456 -7.96 -20.73 -16.43
N ASP A 457 -8.16 -19.65 -17.20
CA ASP A 457 -7.09 -18.92 -17.88
C ASP A 457 -6.17 -18.23 -16.86
N ALA A 458 -6.73 -17.63 -15.80
CA ALA A 458 -5.98 -16.99 -14.73
C ALA A 458 -5.07 -18.00 -14.01
N LYS A 459 -5.61 -19.18 -13.64
CA LYS A 459 -4.85 -20.27 -13.02
C LYS A 459 -3.77 -20.81 -13.96
N ARG A 460 -4.10 -21.00 -15.24
CA ARG A 460 -3.13 -21.45 -16.25
C ARG A 460 -1.98 -20.46 -16.44
N TYR A 461 -2.29 -19.17 -16.57
CA TYR A 461 -1.25 -18.13 -16.65
C TYR A 461 -0.38 -18.10 -15.39
N PHE A 462 -1.00 -18.24 -14.22
CA PHE A 462 -0.29 -18.28 -12.95
C PHE A 462 0.74 -19.41 -12.92
N SER A 463 0.33 -20.65 -13.23
CA SER A 463 1.22 -21.82 -13.17
C SER A 463 2.21 -21.93 -14.33
N GLU A 464 1.81 -21.55 -15.55
CA GLU A 464 2.60 -21.81 -16.76
C GLU A 464 3.42 -20.62 -17.25
N VAL A 465 3.17 -19.41 -16.73
CA VAL A 465 3.89 -18.19 -17.12
C VAL A 465 4.48 -17.50 -15.91
N GLN A 466 3.65 -17.11 -14.95
CA GLN A 466 4.06 -16.26 -13.84
C GLN A 466 4.98 -16.97 -12.85
N THR A 467 4.65 -18.20 -12.44
CA THR A 467 5.46 -18.98 -11.49
C THR A 467 6.27 -20.08 -12.16
N LYS A 468 6.52 -19.96 -13.47
CA LYS A 468 7.19 -21.01 -14.24
C LYS A 468 8.67 -21.12 -13.87
N ASP A 469 9.37 -19.99 -13.86
CA ASP A 469 10.82 -19.92 -13.70
C ASP A 469 11.24 -19.42 -12.31
N GLN A 470 10.30 -18.89 -11.53
CA GLN A 470 10.50 -18.43 -10.16
C GLN A 470 9.34 -18.89 -9.27
N HIS A 471 9.66 -19.16 -8.01
CA HIS A 471 8.70 -19.56 -6.99
C HIS A 471 8.76 -18.60 -5.82
N TYR A 472 7.64 -18.48 -5.10
CA TYR A 472 7.59 -17.68 -3.88
C TYR A 472 8.61 -18.18 -2.86
N VAL A 473 9.54 -17.31 -2.47
CA VAL A 473 10.45 -17.54 -1.35
C VAL A 473 10.07 -16.57 -0.26
N SER A 474 9.59 -17.09 0.87
CA SER A 474 9.35 -16.24 2.04
C SER A 474 10.70 -15.81 2.61
N MET A 475 10.89 -14.50 2.72
CA MET A 475 12.07 -13.90 3.36
C MET A 475 11.91 -13.82 4.90
N LEU A 476 10.79 -14.29 5.45
CA LEU A 476 10.58 -14.44 6.88
C LEU A 476 11.13 -15.79 7.35
N ALA A 477 11.89 -15.80 8.44
CA ALA A 477 12.22 -17.01 9.17
C ALA A 477 10.95 -17.65 9.78
N THR A 478 11.03 -18.92 10.14
CA THR A 478 9.87 -19.66 10.69
C THR A 478 9.41 -19.11 12.03
N ASP A 479 10.32 -18.56 12.83
CA ASP A 479 10.13 -18.00 14.16
C ASP A 479 10.01 -16.46 14.18
N ASP A 480 10.14 -15.79 13.02
CA ASP A 480 9.94 -14.35 12.94
C ASP A 480 8.51 -13.98 13.35
N THR A 481 8.38 -13.23 14.45
CA THR A 481 7.12 -12.66 14.93
C THR A 481 6.92 -11.25 14.37
N PRO A 482 5.67 -10.80 14.18
CA PRO A 482 5.41 -9.43 13.72
C PRO A 482 5.95 -8.42 14.74
N PRO A 483 6.62 -7.34 14.30
CA PRO A 483 7.17 -6.34 15.19
C PRO A 483 6.10 -5.37 15.71
N THR A 484 5.13 -5.90 16.46
CA THR A 484 3.92 -5.18 16.92
C THR A 484 4.20 -4.05 17.92
N TRP A 485 5.41 -3.93 18.44
CA TRP A 485 5.82 -2.79 19.27
C TRP A 485 6.15 -1.56 18.43
N LEU A 486 6.43 -1.71 17.12
CA LEU A 486 6.68 -0.58 16.25
C LEU A 486 5.47 0.36 16.27
N ASN A 487 5.77 1.65 16.33
CA ASN A 487 4.80 2.74 16.42
C ASN A 487 3.92 2.80 17.69
N ALA A 488 4.05 1.85 18.63
CA ALA A 488 3.21 1.83 19.84
C ALA A 488 3.34 3.12 20.67
N GLU A 489 4.57 3.62 20.86
CA GLU A 489 4.81 4.88 21.58
C GLU A 489 4.24 6.10 20.85
N THR A 490 4.41 6.15 19.52
CA THR A 490 3.84 7.21 18.68
C THR A 490 2.33 7.25 18.83
N MET A 491 1.67 6.09 18.75
CA MET A 491 0.21 6.03 18.91
C MET A 491 -0.23 6.29 20.34
N ALA A 492 0.50 5.82 21.36
CA ALA A 492 0.21 6.15 22.75
C ALA A 492 0.26 7.67 23.00
N ARG A 493 1.20 8.37 22.34
CA ARG A 493 1.33 9.83 22.42
C ARG A 493 0.19 10.57 21.72
N TYR A 494 -0.15 10.19 20.48
CA TYR A 494 -1.03 11.00 19.63
C TYR A 494 -2.49 10.54 19.62
N LYS A 495 -2.80 9.28 19.93
CA LYS A 495 -4.18 8.75 19.91
C LYS A 495 -5.16 9.59 20.74
N PRO A 496 -4.83 10.03 21.99
CA PRO A 496 -5.76 10.86 22.77
C PRO A 496 -6.11 12.20 22.12
N GLU A 497 -5.17 12.80 21.39
CA GLU A 497 -5.39 14.07 20.67
C GLU A 497 -6.16 13.82 19.37
N LEU A 498 -5.78 12.80 18.59
CA LEU A 498 -6.49 12.40 17.37
C LEU A 498 -7.96 12.02 17.65
N ALA A 499 -8.23 11.35 18.78
CA ALA A 499 -9.57 10.94 19.16
C ALA A 499 -10.57 12.10 19.31
N LYS A 500 -10.09 13.31 19.62
CA LYS A 500 -10.92 14.53 19.68
C LYS A 500 -11.44 14.97 18.31
N HIS A 501 -10.81 14.46 17.25
CA HIS A 501 -11.14 14.74 15.86
C HIS A 501 -11.80 13.55 15.16
N TYR A 502 -12.11 12.44 15.85
CA TYR A 502 -12.76 11.30 15.20
C TYR A 502 -14.09 11.70 14.57
N TYR A 503 -14.30 11.26 13.34
CA TYR A 503 -15.49 11.61 12.57
C TYR A 503 -16.74 11.00 13.21
N ASP A 504 -17.77 11.82 13.41
CA ASP A 504 -19.06 11.42 13.93
C ASP A 504 -20.14 11.53 12.84
N PRO A 505 -20.43 10.42 12.12
CA PRO A 505 -21.42 10.41 11.06
C PRO A 505 -22.87 10.48 11.56
N GLN A 506 -23.11 10.48 12.89
CA GLN A 506 -24.45 10.67 13.44
C GLN A 506 -24.83 12.16 13.51
N HIS A 507 -23.83 13.03 13.66
CA HIS A 507 -24.03 14.47 13.82
C HIS A 507 -23.68 15.27 12.56
N TYR A 508 -22.76 14.77 11.74
CA TYR A 508 -22.27 15.49 10.56
C TYR A 508 -22.47 14.68 9.27
N GLY A 509 -22.78 15.37 8.18
CA GLY A 509 -22.91 14.79 6.85
C GLY A 509 -21.56 14.46 6.21
N SER A 510 -20.46 15.10 6.60
CA SER A 510 -19.12 14.75 6.13
C SER A 510 -18.04 15.14 7.13
N TYR A 511 -16.83 14.59 6.96
CA TYR A 511 -15.74 14.99 7.83
C TYR A 511 -15.30 16.45 7.60
N LEU A 512 -15.40 16.95 6.36
CA LEU A 512 -15.19 18.37 6.08
C LEU A 512 -16.17 19.25 6.85
N GLU A 513 -17.45 18.87 6.90
CA GLU A 513 -18.48 19.58 7.65
C GLU A 513 -18.16 19.61 9.15
N GLN A 514 -17.78 18.46 9.73
CA GLN A 514 -17.38 18.38 11.14
C GLN A 514 -16.19 19.29 11.47
N LEU A 515 -15.21 19.35 10.56
CA LEU A 515 -14.01 20.18 10.71
C LEU A 515 -14.26 21.66 10.35
N GLY A 516 -15.46 22.02 9.88
CA GLY A 516 -15.79 23.37 9.43
C GLY A 516 -15.05 23.80 8.14
N VAL A 517 -14.55 22.85 7.35
CA VAL A 517 -13.84 23.11 6.10
C VAL A 517 -14.85 23.33 4.97
N GLN A 518 -14.82 24.53 4.38
CA GLN A 518 -15.64 24.85 3.20
C GLN A 518 -15.05 24.20 1.95
N TRP A 519 -15.89 23.59 1.11
CA TRP A 519 -15.46 22.97 -0.14
C TRP A 519 -15.91 23.77 -1.36
N PRO A 520 -15.00 24.13 -2.30
CA PRO A 520 -13.54 23.99 -2.21
C PRO A 520 -12.91 25.17 -1.43
N THR A 521 -11.91 24.89 -0.59
CA THR A 521 -11.05 25.96 -0.05
C THR A 521 -9.89 26.19 -1.02
N LEU A 522 -9.78 27.40 -1.58
CA LEU A 522 -8.76 27.74 -2.58
C LEU A 522 -7.73 28.77 -2.09
N THR A 523 -8.11 29.62 -1.15
CA THR A 523 -7.25 30.70 -0.64
C THR A 523 -7.15 30.63 0.88
N ARG A 524 -6.00 31.05 1.41
CA ARG A 524 -5.85 31.25 2.85
C ARG A 524 -6.67 32.48 3.21
N GLY A 525 -7.68 32.32 4.06
CA GLY A 525 -8.34 33.48 4.67
C GLY A 525 -7.30 34.37 5.38
N PRO A 526 -7.64 35.63 5.69
CA PRO A 526 -6.76 36.46 6.51
C PRO A 526 -6.43 35.69 7.81
N ALA A 527 -5.15 35.64 8.18
CA ALA A 527 -4.71 34.99 9.40
C ALA A 527 -5.49 35.60 10.57
N LYS A 528 -6.24 34.77 11.30
CA LYS A 528 -6.96 35.17 12.52
C LYS A 528 -6.02 35.23 13.70
#